data_AF-A0A9P7K5I2-F1
#
_entry.id   AF-A0A9P7K5I2-F1
#
_cell.length_a   1.000
_cell.length_b   1.000
_cell.length_c   1.000
_cell.angle_alpha   90.00
_cell.angle_beta   90.00
_cell.angle_gamma   90.00
#
_symmetry.space_group_name_H-M   'P 1'
#
loop_
_entity.id
_entity.type
_entity.pdbx_description
1 polymer ?
#
loop_
_entity_poly.entity_id
_entity_poly.type
_entity_poly.pdbx_seq_one_letter_code
_entity_poly.pdbx_strand_id
1 'polypeptide(L)'
;MSLASLPSLSDPPTPPVNSAPIHPRLTHQLKPNPLPSSPPDEMHIHFLLAFIPFNTPPIEYNVATPPTLLLGGQVSLAEFHEPATQPHLHTLTVYCPNLLMPITIIAGEVGYVTISDVLHAIHHELRLPTNTTEYKNLPVDVKPKVDATYFQRCRRSGDEARQLEMGIKRVDFLLGKTHFFGLSGTLHGPDIWELNVG
;
A
#
# COMPACT_ATOMS: atom_id res chain seq x y z
N MET A 1 -0.06 -62.93 68.45
CA MET A 1 -0.08 -61.49 68.79
C MET A 1 -1.28 -60.88 68.10
N SER A 2 -2.17 -60.24 68.88
CA SER A 2 -3.24 -59.28 68.50
C SER A 2 -4.31 -59.71 67.47
N LEU A 3 -5.61 -59.45 67.63
CA LEU A 3 -6.42 -58.72 68.62
C LEU A 3 -7.87 -59.24 68.50
N ALA A 4 -8.64 -59.09 69.57
CA ALA A 4 -10.00 -59.58 69.74
C ALA A 4 -11.06 -58.92 68.83
N SER A 5 -12.14 -59.67 68.62
CA SER A 5 -13.40 -59.29 67.97
C SER A 5 -14.15 -58.17 68.71
N LEU A 6 -14.91 -57.36 67.95
CA LEU A 6 -16.28 -56.91 68.32
C LEU A 6 -17.05 -56.53 67.03
N PRO A 7 -18.34 -56.88 66.92
CA PRO A 7 -19.15 -56.63 65.73
C PRO A 7 -19.89 -55.28 65.75
N SER A 8 -20.26 -54.89 64.53
CA SER A 8 -21.03 -53.73 64.07
C SER A 8 -22.21 -53.30 64.96
N LEU A 9 -22.26 -52.02 65.32
CA LEU A 9 -23.46 -51.35 65.85
C LEU A 9 -24.02 -50.41 64.79
N SER A 10 -25.31 -50.55 64.51
CA SER A 10 -26.06 -49.84 63.46
C SER A 10 -26.30 -48.37 63.80
N ASP A 11 -26.11 -47.49 62.81
CA ASP A 11 -26.50 -46.08 62.89
C ASP A 11 -27.99 -45.86 62.54
N PRO A 12 -28.64 -44.84 63.15
CA PRO A 12 -30.09 -44.61 63.09
C PRO A 12 -30.59 -43.97 61.78
N PRO A 13 -31.90 -44.11 61.45
CA PRO A 13 -32.47 -43.65 60.20
C PRO A 13 -32.62 -42.13 60.10
N THR A 14 -32.19 -41.57 58.97
CA THR A 14 -32.37 -40.16 58.57
C THR A 14 -33.81 -39.86 58.13
N PRO A 15 -34.35 -38.66 58.44
CA PRO A 15 -35.72 -38.25 58.13
C PRO A 15 -35.92 -37.87 56.64
N PRO A 16 -37.18 -37.84 56.15
CA PRO A 16 -37.49 -37.76 54.71
C PRO A 16 -37.27 -36.37 54.10
N VAL A 17 -36.85 -36.40 52.83
CA VAL A 17 -36.68 -35.25 51.93
C VAL A 17 -38.04 -34.63 51.62
N ASN A 18 -38.26 -33.36 51.99
CA ASN A 18 -39.41 -32.59 51.52
C ASN A 18 -38.96 -31.38 50.69
N SER A 19 -39.10 -31.54 49.38
CA SER A 19 -39.53 -30.55 48.37
C SER A 19 -39.07 -29.10 48.55
N ALA A 20 -37.95 -28.74 47.90
CA ALA A 20 -37.64 -27.35 47.55
C ALA A 20 -38.33 -26.97 46.21
N PRO A 21 -38.77 -25.72 46.02
CA PRO A 21 -39.48 -25.30 44.81
C PRO A 21 -38.56 -25.31 43.58
N ILE A 22 -39.08 -25.82 42.47
CA ILE A 22 -38.47 -25.78 41.14
C ILE A 22 -38.43 -24.33 40.69
N HIS A 23 -37.28 -23.67 40.81
CA HIS A 23 -37.01 -22.44 40.07
C HIS A 23 -36.68 -22.81 38.61
N PRO A 24 -37.28 -22.14 37.60
CA PRO A 24 -36.85 -22.33 36.23
C PRO A 24 -35.42 -21.80 36.09
N ARG A 25 -34.47 -22.72 35.94
CA ARG A 25 -33.07 -22.40 35.64
C ARG A 25 -33.06 -21.76 34.26
N LEU A 26 -32.93 -20.42 34.20
CA LEU A 26 -32.54 -19.71 32.99
C LEU A 26 -31.22 -20.32 32.52
N THR A 27 -31.28 -21.13 31.47
CA THR A 27 -30.09 -21.57 30.75
C THR A 27 -29.56 -20.34 30.01
N HIS A 28 -28.77 -19.53 30.69
CA HIS A 28 -27.86 -18.60 30.03
C HIS A 28 -26.85 -19.46 29.26
N GLN A 29 -27.19 -19.78 28.01
CA GLN A 29 -26.23 -20.21 27.01
C GLN A 29 -25.22 -19.08 26.89
N LEU A 30 -24.07 -19.25 27.54
CA LEU A 30 -22.89 -18.42 27.32
C LEU A 30 -22.51 -18.61 25.85
N LYS A 31 -22.95 -17.68 25.02
CA LYS A 31 -22.48 -17.55 23.64
C LYS A 31 -20.96 -17.46 23.72
N PRO A 32 -20.19 -18.36 23.07
CA PRO A 32 -18.74 -18.24 23.04
C PRO A 32 -18.40 -16.82 22.61
N ASN A 33 -17.60 -16.11 23.41
CA ASN A 33 -17.08 -14.82 22.99
C ASN A 33 -16.46 -15.02 21.60
N PRO A 34 -16.80 -14.19 20.60
CA PRO A 34 -16.05 -14.21 19.36
C PRO A 34 -14.59 -13.97 19.72
N LEU A 35 -13.72 -14.88 19.26
CA LEU A 35 -12.28 -14.73 19.34
C LEU A 35 -11.94 -13.30 18.88
N PRO A 36 -11.04 -12.56 19.55
CA PRO A 36 -10.60 -11.27 19.03
C PRO A 36 -10.19 -11.49 17.57
N SER A 37 -10.89 -10.80 16.66
CA SER A 37 -10.55 -10.79 15.25
C SER A 37 -9.05 -10.53 15.13
N SER A 38 -8.36 -11.30 14.28
CA SER A 38 -6.99 -10.96 13.90
C SER A 38 -6.93 -9.46 13.60
N PRO A 39 -5.86 -8.76 14.01
CA PRO A 39 -5.68 -7.38 13.57
C PRO A 39 -5.88 -7.34 12.04
N PRO A 40 -6.51 -6.29 11.50
CA PRO A 40 -6.67 -6.17 10.06
C PRO A 40 -5.31 -6.42 9.41
N ASP A 41 -5.25 -7.23 8.35
CA ASP A 41 -4.02 -7.43 7.60
C ASP A 41 -3.47 -6.04 7.25
N GLU A 42 -2.29 -5.74 7.79
CA GLU A 42 -1.64 -4.46 7.57
C GLU A 42 -1.37 -4.32 6.08
N MET A 43 -1.60 -3.13 5.53
CA MET A 43 -1.45 -2.89 4.10
C MET A 43 0.04 -2.70 3.79
N HIS A 44 0.57 -3.55 2.90
CA HIS A 44 1.96 -3.53 2.50
C HIS A 44 2.07 -3.25 0.99
N ILE A 45 3.06 -2.44 0.60
CA ILE A 45 3.47 -2.31 -0.80
C ILE A 45 4.47 -3.41 -1.14
N HIS A 46 4.44 -3.87 -2.39
CA HIS A 46 5.39 -4.84 -2.91
C HIS A 46 6.83 -4.34 -2.77
N PHE A 47 7.78 -5.22 -2.41
CA PHE A 47 9.15 -4.82 -2.11
C PHE A 47 9.83 -4.08 -3.27
N LEU A 48 9.57 -4.48 -4.53
CA LEU A 48 10.10 -3.78 -5.73
C LEU A 48 9.65 -2.32 -5.85
N LEU A 49 8.52 -1.97 -5.22
CA LEU A 49 7.97 -0.63 -5.18
C LEU A 49 8.26 0.07 -3.86
N ALA A 50 8.80 -0.59 -2.85
CA ALA A 50 8.92 -0.04 -1.51
C ALA A 50 10.02 1.04 -1.44
N PHE A 51 9.70 2.18 -0.80
CA PHE A 51 10.70 3.16 -0.44
C PHE A 51 11.49 2.67 0.78
N ILE A 52 12.82 2.60 0.65
CA ILE A 52 13.72 2.20 1.73
C ILE A 52 14.69 3.36 2.01
N PRO A 53 14.41 4.20 3.03
CA PRO A 53 15.24 5.35 3.35
C PRO A 53 16.70 4.92 3.58
N PHE A 54 17.64 5.68 3.01
CA PHE A 54 19.09 5.49 3.17
C PHE A 54 19.67 4.20 2.56
N ASN A 55 18.87 3.43 1.82
CA ASN A 55 19.30 2.24 1.12
C ASN A 55 19.18 2.42 -0.39
N THR A 56 19.86 1.56 -1.16
CA THR A 56 19.66 1.47 -2.61
C THR A 56 18.25 0.95 -2.89
N PRO A 57 17.48 1.58 -3.79
CA PRO A 57 16.15 1.09 -4.14
C PRO A 57 16.27 -0.30 -4.78
N PRO A 58 15.26 -1.17 -4.63
CA PRO A 58 15.27 -2.51 -5.22
C PRO A 58 15.35 -2.52 -6.76
N ILE A 59 14.86 -1.46 -7.39
CA ILE A 59 14.94 -1.24 -8.84
C ILE A 59 15.63 0.09 -9.14
N GLU A 60 16.52 0.10 -10.12
CA GLU A 60 17.17 1.32 -10.60
C GLU A 60 16.37 1.88 -11.77
N TYR A 61 15.30 2.61 -11.45
CA TYR A 61 14.36 3.06 -12.46
C TYR A 61 14.41 4.57 -12.67
N ASN A 62 14.39 5.02 -13.93
CA ASN A 62 14.19 6.42 -14.29
C ASN A 62 12.74 6.60 -14.75
N VAL A 63 11.93 7.34 -13.99
CA VAL A 63 10.50 7.51 -14.27
C VAL A 63 10.21 8.25 -15.59
N ALA A 64 11.23 8.87 -16.20
CA ALA A 64 11.12 9.50 -17.52
C ALA A 64 11.26 8.51 -18.69
N THR A 65 11.68 7.26 -18.44
CA THR A 65 11.84 6.21 -19.45
C THR A 65 10.76 5.14 -19.32
N PRO A 66 10.44 4.40 -20.41
CA PRO A 66 9.45 3.33 -20.35
C PRO A 66 9.82 2.25 -19.32
N PRO A 67 8.87 1.82 -18.46
CA PRO A 67 9.12 0.76 -17.47
C PRO A 67 9.57 -0.57 -18.08
N THR A 68 9.23 -0.83 -19.35
CA THR A 68 9.62 -2.05 -20.08
C THR A 68 11.14 -2.23 -20.18
N LEU A 69 11.93 -1.17 -19.98
CA LEU A 69 13.40 -1.27 -19.92
C LEU A 69 13.91 -2.02 -18.68
N LEU A 70 13.07 -2.21 -17.65
CA LEU A 70 13.41 -3.01 -16.47
C LEU A 70 13.37 -4.52 -16.73
N LEU A 71 12.61 -4.94 -17.76
CA LEU A 71 12.38 -6.34 -18.07
C LEU A 71 13.65 -7.04 -18.58
N GLY A 72 13.91 -8.24 -18.05
CA GLY A 72 15.03 -9.07 -18.47
C GLY A 72 16.39 -8.62 -17.93
N GLY A 73 16.43 -7.54 -17.15
CA GLY A 73 17.62 -7.05 -16.45
C GLY A 73 17.41 -7.03 -14.94
N GLN A 74 16.48 -6.19 -14.46
CA GLN A 74 16.23 -6.00 -13.04
C GLN A 74 14.98 -6.73 -12.54
N VAL A 75 13.98 -6.89 -13.42
CA VAL A 75 12.70 -7.52 -13.07
C VAL A 75 12.30 -8.52 -14.15
N SER A 76 11.78 -9.67 -13.74
CA SER A 76 11.21 -10.66 -14.65
C SER A 76 9.80 -10.26 -15.10
N LEU A 77 9.31 -10.86 -16.19
CA LEU A 77 7.94 -10.62 -16.63
C LEU A 77 6.90 -11.08 -15.58
N ALA A 78 7.19 -12.18 -14.87
CA ALA A 78 6.31 -12.68 -13.82
C ALA A 78 6.18 -11.68 -12.66
N GLU A 79 7.31 -11.19 -12.14
CA GLU A 79 7.35 -10.16 -11.09
C GLU A 79 6.63 -8.88 -11.54
N PHE A 80 6.73 -8.48 -12.82
CA PHE A 80 6.01 -7.30 -13.32
C PHE A 80 4.48 -7.42 -13.20
N HIS A 81 3.94 -8.64 -13.21
CA HIS A 81 2.51 -8.93 -13.08
C HIS A 81 2.10 -9.32 -11.64
N GLU A 82 3.03 -9.30 -10.70
CA GLU A 82 2.70 -9.51 -9.29
C GLU A 82 1.87 -8.32 -8.74
N PRO A 83 1.01 -8.58 -7.74
CA PRO A 83 0.24 -7.55 -7.06
C PRO A 83 1.14 -6.45 -6.48
N ALA A 84 0.74 -5.19 -6.67
CA ALA A 84 1.47 -4.05 -6.11
C ALA A 84 1.33 -3.95 -4.59
N THR A 85 0.29 -4.53 -4.01
CA THR A 85 -0.04 -4.44 -2.58
C THR A 85 -0.48 -5.77 -2.02
N GLN A 86 -0.31 -5.96 -0.71
CA GLN A 86 -0.87 -7.05 0.07
C GLN A 86 -1.62 -6.46 1.28
N PRO A 87 -2.94 -6.68 1.44
CA PRO A 87 -3.83 -7.39 0.51
C PRO A 87 -3.96 -6.66 -0.84
N HIS A 88 -4.30 -7.41 -1.90
CA HIS A 88 -4.36 -6.85 -3.25
C HIS A 88 -5.46 -5.79 -3.38
N LEU A 89 -5.13 -4.63 -3.93
CA LEU A 89 -6.08 -3.55 -4.21
C LEU A 89 -6.54 -3.53 -5.66
N HIS A 90 -7.81 -3.19 -5.88
CA HIS A 90 -8.35 -2.89 -7.20
C HIS A 90 -8.01 -1.45 -7.66
N THR A 91 -7.76 -0.55 -6.72
CA THR A 91 -7.42 0.85 -6.99
C THR A 91 -6.31 1.30 -6.05
N LEU A 92 -5.32 2.01 -6.59
CA LEU A 92 -4.18 2.55 -5.85
C LEU A 92 -4.01 4.03 -6.21
N THR A 93 -3.79 4.88 -5.21
CA THR A 93 -3.54 6.30 -5.43
C THR A 93 -2.09 6.62 -5.11
N VAL A 94 -1.37 7.19 -6.06
CA VAL A 94 0.01 7.66 -5.88
C VAL A 94 0.04 9.18 -5.86
N TYR A 95 0.39 9.74 -4.72
CA TYR A 95 0.65 11.16 -4.52
C TYR A 95 2.10 11.48 -4.87
N CYS A 96 2.34 12.61 -5.53
CA CYS A 96 3.69 13.15 -5.71
C CYS A 96 3.67 14.60 -5.23
N PRO A 97 4.50 14.99 -4.24
CA PRO A 97 4.49 16.36 -3.69
C PRO A 97 4.67 17.48 -4.72
N ASN A 98 5.34 17.16 -5.83
CA ASN A 98 5.61 18.10 -6.92
C ASN A 98 4.46 18.21 -7.93
N LEU A 99 3.46 17.33 -7.87
CA LEU A 99 2.30 17.33 -8.75
C LEU A 99 1.06 17.79 -7.98
N LEU A 100 0.14 18.47 -8.69
CA LEU A 100 -1.09 18.96 -8.06
C LEU A 100 -2.17 17.89 -7.95
N MET A 101 -2.21 16.97 -8.91
CA MET A 101 -3.19 15.88 -8.94
C MET A 101 -2.50 14.56 -8.63
N PRO A 102 -3.11 13.72 -7.78
CA PRO A 102 -2.62 12.37 -7.56
C PRO A 102 -2.84 11.51 -8.81
N ILE A 103 -2.06 10.45 -8.91
CA ILE A 103 -2.14 9.44 -9.97
C ILE A 103 -3.04 8.33 -9.47
N THR A 104 -4.22 8.18 -10.06
CA THR A 104 -5.14 7.08 -9.73
C THR A 104 -4.90 5.92 -10.68
N ILE A 105 -4.66 4.74 -10.11
CA ILE A 105 -4.34 3.52 -10.84
C ILE A 105 -5.47 2.54 -10.58
N ILE A 106 -6.09 2.05 -11.65
CA ILE A 106 -7.19 1.09 -11.58
C ILE A 106 -6.69 -0.21 -12.19
N ALA A 107 -6.99 -1.32 -11.52
CA ALA A 107 -6.64 -2.64 -11.98
C ALA A 107 -7.14 -2.91 -13.40
N GLY A 108 -6.32 -3.60 -14.18
CA GLY A 108 -6.73 -4.15 -15.48
C GLY A 108 -7.55 -5.43 -15.33
N GLU A 109 -7.42 -6.30 -16.33
CA GLU A 109 -8.23 -7.53 -16.48
C GLU A 109 -8.04 -8.53 -15.33
N VAL A 110 -6.88 -8.52 -14.66
CA VAL A 110 -6.54 -9.47 -13.58
C VAL A 110 -7.28 -9.15 -12.27
N GLY A 111 -7.90 -7.96 -12.16
CA GLY A 111 -8.75 -7.58 -11.03
C GLY A 111 -8.02 -6.93 -9.84
N TYR A 112 -6.69 -6.87 -9.87
CA TYR A 112 -5.87 -6.11 -8.92
C TYR A 112 -4.80 -5.27 -9.64
N VAL A 113 -4.31 -4.23 -8.96
CA VAL A 113 -3.23 -3.37 -9.44
C VAL A 113 -1.91 -4.13 -9.37
N THR A 114 -1.22 -4.24 -10.51
CA THR A 114 0.10 -4.88 -10.62
C THR A 114 1.25 -3.88 -10.50
N ILE A 115 2.47 -4.37 -10.30
CA ILE A 115 3.69 -3.53 -10.36
C ILE A 115 3.80 -2.83 -11.72
N SER A 116 3.52 -3.54 -12.81
CA SER A 116 3.49 -2.96 -14.16
C SER A 116 2.51 -1.80 -14.26
N ASP A 117 1.29 -1.95 -13.74
CA ASP A 117 0.27 -0.88 -13.77
C ASP A 117 0.77 0.38 -13.05
N VAL A 118 1.39 0.21 -11.88
CA VAL A 118 1.95 1.31 -11.09
C VAL A 118 3.03 2.07 -11.87
N LEU A 119 4.04 1.36 -12.36
CA LEU A 119 5.17 2.00 -13.04
C LEU A 119 4.74 2.66 -14.36
N HIS A 120 3.84 2.01 -15.12
CA HIS A 120 3.31 2.58 -16.36
C HIS A 120 2.44 3.80 -16.10
N ALA A 121 1.59 3.80 -15.08
CA ALA A 121 0.79 4.95 -14.73
C ALA A 121 1.65 6.14 -14.31
N ILE A 122 2.67 5.92 -13.47
CA ILE A 122 3.63 6.97 -13.08
C ILE A 122 4.32 7.56 -14.31
N HIS A 123 4.90 6.71 -15.15
CA HIS A 123 5.57 7.16 -16.38
C HIS A 123 4.62 7.90 -17.33
N HIS A 124 3.40 7.40 -17.51
CA HIS A 124 2.39 8.02 -18.36
C HIS A 124 2.01 9.41 -17.87
N GLU A 125 1.62 9.53 -16.60
CA GLU A 125 1.19 10.80 -16.01
C GLU A 125 2.29 11.86 -16.03
N LEU A 126 3.54 11.47 -15.76
CA LEU A 126 4.68 12.39 -15.82
C LEU A 126 4.98 12.91 -17.23
N ARG A 127 4.57 12.18 -18.27
CA ARG A 127 4.75 12.59 -19.66
C ARG A 127 3.65 13.48 -20.21
N LEU A 128 2.55 13.64 -19.47
CA LEU A 128 1.47 14.50 -19.89
C LEU A 128 1.92 15.97 -19.92
N PRO A 129 1.47 16.75 -20.92
CA PRO A 129 1.59 18.19 -20.91
C PRO A 129 0.93 18.77 -19.66
N THR A 130 1.57 19.79 -19.11
CA THR A 130 1.07 20.49 -17.93
C THR A 130 -0.06 21.43 -18.31
N ASN A 131 -1.10 21.52 -17.49
CA ASN A 131 -2.13 22.54 -17.68
C ASN A 131 -1.60 23.91 -17.23
N THR A 132 -1.92 24.98 -17.96
CA THR A 132 -1.62 26.38 -17.59
C THR A 132 -1.93 26.70 -16.12
N THR A 133 -3.01 26.14 -15.57
CA THR A 133 -3.39 26.32 -14.16
C THR A 133 -2.37 25.70 -13.20
N GLU A 134 -1.87 24.51 -13.53
CA GLU A 134 -0.88 23.81 -12.71
C GLU A 134 0.42 24.62 -12.60
N TYR A 135 0.91 25.11 -13.75
CA TYR A 135 2.09 25.96 -13.79
C TYR A 135 1.86 27.31 -13.11
N LYS A 136 0.68 27.93 -13.27
CA LYS A 136 0.37 29.22 -12.63
C LYS A 136 0.38 29.14 -11.10
N ASN A 137 -0.11 28.03 -10.56
CA ASN A 137 -0.20 27.79 -9.11
C ASN A 137 1.14 27.42 -8.47
N LEU A 138 2.20 27.21 -9.24
CA LEU A 138 3.53 26.99 -8.68
C LEU A 138 4.00 28.20 -7.85
N PRO A 139 4.73 27.95 -6.74
CA PRO A 139 5.45 29.00 -6.03
C PRO A 139 6.37 29.78 -6.98
N VAL A 140 6.46 31.10 -6.78
CA VAL A 140 7.19 32.02 -7.67
C VAL A 140 8.68 31.63 -7.80
N ASP A 141 9.28 31.12 -6.74
CA ASP A 141 10.67 30.67 -6.68
C ASP A 141 10.92 29.30 -7.36
N VAL A 142 9.87 28.52 -7.58
CA VAL A 142 9.95 27.20 -8.23
C VAL A 142 9.85 27.31 -9.75
N LYS A 143 9.08 28.28 -10.27
CA LYS A 143 8.86 28.45 -11.73
C LYS A 143 10.16 28.51 -12.55
N PRO A 144 11.19 29.30 -12.18
CA PRO A 144 12.43 29.35 -12.95
C PRO A 144 13.16 27.99 -12.99
N LYS A 145 13.03 27.17 -11.95
CA LYS A 145 13.62 25.83 -11.88
C LYS A 145 12.89 24.85 -12.81
N VAL A 146 11.56 24.93 -12.87
CA VAL A 146 10.75 24.16 -13.82
C VAL A 146 11.09 24.55 -15.25
N ASP A 147 11.18 25.85 -15.55
CA ASP A 147 11.54 26.34 -16.89
C ASP A 147 12.93 25.83 -17.30
N ALA A 148 13.92 25.93 -16.41
CA ALA A 148 15.26 25.41 -16.66
C ALA A 148 15.25 23.90 -16.95
N THR A 149 14.46 23.13 -16.20
CA THR A 149 14.31 21.68 -16.38
C THR A 149 13.66 21.34 -17.72
N TYR A 150 12.60 22.08 -18.09
CA TYR A 150 11.94 21.97 -19.39
C TYR A 150 12.92 22.20 -20.54
N PHE A 151 13.66 23.32 -20.53
CA PHE A 151 14.62 23.61 -21.59
C PHE A 151 15.76 22.58 -21.64
N GLN A 152 16.24 22.11 -20.48
CA GLN A 152 17.25 21.06 -20.43
C GLN A 152 16.73 19.75 -21.04
N ARG A 153 15.48 19.37 -20.79
CA ARG A 153 14.85 18.21 -21.40
C ARG A 153 14.76 18.36 -22.91
N CYS A 154 14.30 19.51 -23.41
CA CYS A 154 14.19 19.77 -24.86
C CYS A 154 15.54 19.65 -25.56
N ARG A 155 16.63 20.16 -24.97
CA ARG A 155 17.98 20.03 -25.54
C ARG A 155 18.49 18.59 -25.59
N ARG A 156 18.02 17.71 -24.72
CA ARG A 156 18.47 16.31 -24.61
C ARG A 156 17.67 15.34 -25.48
N SER A 157 16.53 15.73 -26.04
CA SER A 157 15.58 14.80 -26.68
C SER A 157 15.98 14.30 -28.07
N GLY A 158 17.06 14.83 -28.67
CA GLY A 158 17.43 14.57 -30.07
C GLY A 158 16.51 15.23 -31.11
N ASP A 159 15.35 15.72 -30.69
CA ASP A 159 14.37 16.49 -31.46
C ASP A 159 13.84 17.63 -30.58
N GLU A 160 14.62 18.70 -30.50
CA GLU A 160 14.36 19.85 -29.62
C GLU A 160 13.08 20.59 -30.07
N ALA A 161 12.90 20.78 -31.38
CA ALA A 161 11.76 21.49 -31.95
C ALA A 161 10.43 20.85 -31.52
N ARG A 162 10.31 19.52 -31.65
CA ARG A 162 9.12 18.80 -31.20
C ARG A 162 8.91 18.90 -29.70
N GLN A 163 9.96 18.83 -28.88
CA GLN A 163 9.78 18.97 -27.43
C GLN A 163 9.39 20.38 -27.02
N LEU A 164 9.85 21.40 -27.74
CA LEU A 164 9.43 22.79 -27.52
C LEU A 164 7.93 22.93 -27.78
N GLU A 165 7.42 22.36 -28.88
CA GLU A 165 5.99 22.35 -29.24
C GLU A 165 5.12 21.64 -28.19
N MET A 166 5.63 20.56 -27.57
CA MET A 166 4.93 19.84 -26.51
C MET A 166 4.82 20.62 -25.19
N GLY A 167 5.62 21.69 -25.03
CA GLY A 167 5.62 22.52 -23.83
C GLY A 167 6.09 21.79 -22.56
N ILE A 168 5.80 22.41 -21.41
CA ILE A 168 6.14 21.87 -20.09
C ILE A 168 5.32 20.60 -19.84
N LYS A 169 5.97 19.56 -19.32
CA LYS A 169 5.33 18.31 -18.89
C LYS A 169 5.48 18.16 -17.39
N ARG A 170 4.63 17.31 -16.80
CA ARG A 170 4.66 17.05 -15.34
C ARG A 170 6.01 16.55 -14.84
N VAL A 171 6.78 15.82 -15.65
CA VAL A 171 8.15 15.41 -15.30
C VAL A 171 9.08 16.61 -15.03
N ASP A 172 8.84 17.77 -15.63
CA ASP A 172 9.66 18.97 -15.42
C ASP A 172 9.48 19.54 -14.01
N PHE A 173 8.36 19.22 -13.34
CA PHE A 173 8.07 19.59 -11.96
C PHE A 173 8.95 18.81 -10.96
N LEU A 174 9.53 17.69 -11.41
CA LEU A 174 10.48 16.92 -10.60
C LEU A 174 11.86 17.56 -10.55
N LEU A 175 12.09 18.66 -11.28
CA LEU A 175 13.35 19.44 -11.24
C LEU A 175 14.59 18.60 -11.53
N GLY A 176 14.46 17.62 -12.42
CA GLY A 176 15.53 16.69 -12.79
C GLY A 176 15.68 15.47 -11.87
N LYS A 177 14.90 15.38 -10.78
CA LYS A 177 14.84 14.21 -9.89
C LYS A 177 13.95 13.14 -10.51
N THR A 178 14.50 12.38 -11.44
CA THR A 178 13.73 11.35 -12.17
C THR A 178 14.08 9.94 -11.74
N HIS A 179 14.95 9.77 -10.73
CA HIS A 179 15.28 8.45 -10.24
C HIS A 179 14.23 7.99 -9.23
N PHE A 180 13.63 6.82 -9.48
CA PHE A 180 12.60 6.23 -8.62
C PHE A 180 13.24 5.62 -7.38
N PHE A 181 12.82 6.09 -6.19
CA PHE A 181 13.26 5.52 -4.92
C PHE A 181 12.21 4.62 -4.25
N GLY A 182 10.99 4.59 -4.77
CA GLY A 182 9.92 3.78 -4.23
C GLY A 182 8.69 4.59 -3.81
N LEU A 183 7.76 3.87 -3.22
CA LEU A 183 6.49 4.32 -2.68
C LEU A 183 6.50 4.13 -1.16
N SER A 184 6.09 5.17 -0.43
CA SER A 184 5.94 5.13 1.02
C SER A 184 4.48 5.30 1.42
N GLY A 185 4.06 4.67 2.52
CA GLY A 185 2.72 4.85 3.06
C GLY A 185 2.46 6.29 3.50
N THR A 186 1.20 6.69 3.52
CA THR A 186 0.78 8.03 3.95
C THR A 186 -0.22 7.96 5.10
N LEU A 187 -0.47 9.09 5.76
CA LEU A 187 -1.52 9.22 6.76
C LEU A 187 -2.93 9.43 6.14
N HIS A 188 -3.03 9.53 4.82
CA HIS A 188 -4.28 9.82 4.13
C HIS A 188 -5.16 8.59 3.90
N GLY A 189 -4.57 7.40 3.96
CA GLY A 189 -5.29 6.14 3.78
C GLY A 189 -4.35 4.99 3.41
N PRO A 190 -4.77 3.72 3.60
CA PRO A 190 -3.96 2.55 3.28
C PRO A 190 -3.73 2.39 1.75
N ASP A 191 -4.59 2.95 0.93
CA ASP A 191 -4.53 2.92 -0.54
C ASP A 191 -3.79 4.12 -1.16
N ILE A 192 -3.28 5.05 -0.32
CA ILE A 192 -2.62 6.28 -0.74
C ILE A 192 -1.13 6.21 -0.40
N TRP A 193 -0.31 6.23 -1.45
CA TRP A 193 1.14 6.09 -1.39
C TRP A 193 1.84 7.34 -1.92
N GLU A 194 2.97 7.71 -1.34
CA GLU A 194 3.78 8.84 -1.79
C GLU A 194 4.93 8.36 -2.67
N LEU A 195 5.09 8.99 -3.84
CA LEU A 195 6.17 8.77 -4.77
C LEU A 195 7.44 9.50 -4.31
N ASN A 196 8.49 8.72 -4.07
CA ASN A 196 9.81 9.24 -3.72
C ASN A 196 10.73 9.23 -4.95
N VAL A 197 11.29 10.40 -5.27
CA VAL A 197 12.26 10.56 -6.37
C VAL A 197 13.51 11.35 -5.97
N GLY A 198 14.64 11.01 -6.58
CA GLY A 198 15.97 11.57 -6.34
C GLY A 198 16.65 12.15 -7.57
#